data_AF-A0A5C4QHE1-F1
#
_entry.id   AF-A0A5C4QHE1-F1
#
_cell.length_a   1.000
_cell.length_b   1.000
_cell.length_c   1.000
_cell.angle_alpha   90.00
_cell.angle_beta   90.00
_cell.angle_gamma   90.00
#
_symmetry.space_group_name_H-M   'P 1'
#
loop_
_entity.id
_entity.type
_entity.pdbx_description
1 polymer ?
#
loop_
_entity_poly.entity_id
_entity_poly.type
_entity_poly.pdbx_seq_one_letter_code
_entity_poly.pdbx_strand_id
1 'polypeptide(L)'
;MSDASAALGVRLYPDLVERGGLAPALIETAARHGLDLGRVTAPEQGRSRFTCAELHSDQGVVCVKLGSQARYFMIDLRVAGEIIARGDVMDLAQVAQVASAWQAGLTVAELTARFPFMEEMRHRPAPVAQVS
;
A
#
# COMPACT_ATOMS: atom_id res chain seq x y z
N MET A 1 -26.69 16.86 -9.63
CA MET A 1 -25.30 16.39 -9.81
C MET A 1 -24.74 16.17 -8.42
N SER A 2 -24.53 14.92 -8.02
CA SER A 2 -24.41 14.55 -6.61
C SER A 2 -23.07 14.97 -6.00
N ASP A 3 -23.17 15.47 -4.77
CA ASP A 3 -22.17 16.04 -3.85
C ASP A 3 -21.03 15.07 -3.44
N ALA A 4 -20.94 13.91 -4.09
CA ALA A 4 -19.93 12.89 -3.84
C ALA A 4 -18.53 13.32 -4.28
N SER A 5 -18.43 14.17 -5.30
CA SER A 5 -17.15 14.66 -5.76
C SER A 5 -16.51 15.59 -4.73
N ALA A 6 -17.23 16.41 -3.96
CA ALA A 6 -16.63 17.47 -3.14
C ALA A 6 -15.93 17.05 -1.84
N ALA A 7 -16.26 15.90 -1.23
CA ALA A 7 -16.01 15.71 0.21
C ALA A 7 -14.95 14.67 0.60
N LEU A 8 -14.23 14.03 -0.35
CA LEU A 8 -13.26 12.99 -0.02
C LEU A 8 -12.04 13.12 -0.92
N GLY A 9 -10.87 12.74 -0.41
CA GLY A 9 -9.59 12.73 -1.15
C GLY A 9 -9.64 12.12 -2.56
N VAL A 10 -10.70 11.40 -2.92
CA VAL A 10 -11.08 10.94 -4.27
C VAL A 10 -11.01 12.02 -5.37
N ARG A 11 -11.22 13.32 -5.10
CA ARG A 11 -10.97 14.37 -6.14
C ARG A 11 -9.54 14.36 -6.67
N LEU A 12 -8.58 13.98 -5.82
CA LEU A 12 -7.16 13.91 -6.17
C LEU A 12 -6.83 12.65 -6.97
N TYR A 13 -7.79 11.73 -7.11
CA TYR A 13 -7.63 10.44 -7.76
C TYR A 13 -8.76 10.11 -8.75
N PRO A 14 -9.04 11.00 -9.73
CA PRO A 14 -10.07 10.73 -10.74
C PRO A 14 -9.80 9.43 -11.51
N ASP A 15 -8.51 9.14 -11.73
CA ASP A 15 -8.00 7.95 -12.39
C ASP A 15 -8.31 6.64 -11.63
N LEU A 16 -8.45 6.68 -10.30
CA LEU A 16 -8.88 5.53 -9.50
C LEU A 16 -10.40 5.36 -9.53
N VAL A 17 -11.15 6.46 -9.62
CA VAL A 17 -12.61 6.43 -9.75
C VAL A 17 -13.01 5.79 -11.06
N GLU A 18 -12.38 6.20 -12.16
CA GLU A 18 -12.63 5.64 -13.50
C GLU A 18 -12.39 4.14 -13.56
N ARG A 19 -11.41 3.64 -12.80
CA ARG A 19 -11.08 2.21 -12.70
C ARG A 19 -11.90 1.45 -11.66
N GLY A 20 -12.79 2.13 -10.93
CA GLY A 20 -13.69 1.50 -9.96
C GLY A 20 -13.10 1.27 -8.56
N GLY A 21 -11.92 1.82 -8.26
CA GLY A 21 -11.29 1.72 -6.93
C GLY A 21 -9.78 1.49 -6.97
N LEU A 22 -9.16 1.48 -5.78
CA LEU A 22 -7.72 1.29 -5.65
C LEU A 22 -7.28 -0.13 -6.02
N ALA A 23 -8.01 -1.16 -5.56
CA ALA A 23 -7.68 -2.55 -5.88
C ALA A 23 -7.77 -2.86 -7.40
N PRO A 24 -8.86 -2.52 -8.12
CA PRO A 24 -8.89 -2.66 -9.58
C PRO A 24 -7.77 -1.91 -10.30
N ALA A 25 -7.46 -0.69 -9.87
CA ALA A 25 -6.39 0.11 -10.46
C ALA A 25 -4.99 -0.52 -10.26
N LEU A 26 -4.74 -1.13 -9.10
CA LEU A 26 -3.50 -1.88 -8.82
C LEU A 26 -3.39 -3.12 -9.71
N ILE A 27 -4.48 -3.89 -9.84
CA ILE A 27 -4.54 -5.09 -10.68
C ILE A 27 -4.25 -4.74 -12.15
N GLU A 28 -4.92 -3.71 -12.68
CA GLU A 28 -4.73 -3.25 -14.06
C GLU A 28 -3.30 -2.73 -14.28
N THR A 29 -2.75 -2.00 -13.31
CA THR A 29 -1.38 -1.49 -13.38
C THR A 29 -0.37 -2.64 -13.37
N ALA A 30 -0.53 -3.63 -12.49
CA ALA A 30 0.33 -4.80 -12.49
C ALA A 30 0.27 -5.59 -13.79
N ALA A 31 -0.93 -5.80 -14.35
CA ALA A 31 -1.09 -6.45 -15.64
C ALA A 31 -0.34 -5.72 -16.76
N ARG A 32 -0.40 -4.38 -16.81
CA ARG A 32 0.35 -3.56 -17.79
C ARG A 32 1.87 -3.68 -17.64
N HIS A 33 2.35 -3.90 -16.43
CA HIS A 33 3.78 -3.98 -16.13
C HIS A 33 4.31 -5.41 -16.01
N GLY A 34 3.47 -6.44 -16.22
CA GLY A 34 3.85 -7.85 -16.07
C GLY A 34 4.24 -8.23 -14.64
N LEU A 35 3.61 -7.61 -13.64
CA LEU A 35 3.90 -7.82 -12.23
C LEU A 35 2.91 -8.82 -11.60
N ASP A 36 3.40 -9.71 -10.76
CA ASP A 36 2.56 -10.52 -9.87
C ASP A 36 2.37 -9.80 -8.53
N LEU A 37 1.12 -9.59 -8.14
CA LEU A 37 0.74 -8.92 -6.89
C LEU A 37 0.20 -9.88 -5.83
N GLY A 38 0.08 -11.17 -6.14
CA GLY A 38 -0.66 -12.11 -5.30
C GLY A 38 -2.13 -11.72 -5.16
N ARG A 39 -2.70 -11.93 -3.97
CA ARG A 39 -4.12 -11.66 -3.71
C ARG A 39 -4.32 -10.20 -3.31
N VAL A 40 -5.01 -9.43 -4.17
CA VAL A 40 -5.43 -8.05 -3.87
C VAL A 40 -6.84 -8.04 -3.29
N THR A 41 -7.03 -7.33 -2.18
CA THR A 41 -8.33 -7.13 -1.53
C THR A 41 -8.56 -5.66 -1.23
N ALA A 42 -9.82 -5.26 -1.13
CA ALA A 42 -10.23 -3.95 -0.63
C ALA A 42 -11.59 -4.09 0.05
N PRO A 43 -11.98 -3.14 0.92
CA PRO A 43 -13.33 -3.11 1.46
C PRO A 43 -14.37 -3.15 0.32
N GLU A 44 -15.33 -4.07 0.40
CA GLU A 44 -16.28 -4.30 -0.71
C GLU A 44 -17.25 -3.13 -0.92
N GLN A 45 -17.57 -2.40 0.15
CA GLN A 45 -18.59 -1.36 0.16
C GLN A 45 -18.08 -0.05 0.76
N GLY A 46 -18.74 1.03 0.36
CA GLY A 46 -18.50 2.36 0.90
C GLY A 46 -17.23 3.03 0.38
N ARG A 47 -16.86 4.14 1.04
CA ARG A 47 -15.79 5.04 0.60
C ARG A 47 -14.41 4.38 0.69
N SER A 48 -14.24 3.46 1.62
CA SER A 48 -12.96 2.80 1.91
C SER A 48 -12.41 1.97 0.75
N ARG A 49 -13.26 1.49 -0.18
CA ARG A 49 -12.83 0.78 -1.39
C ARG A 49 -11.93 1.62 -2.31
N PHE A 50 -12.07 2.94 -2.22
CA PHE A 50 -11.27 3.89 -3.00
C PHE A 50 -10.00 4.29 -2.27
N THR A 51 -9.96 4.18 -0.94
CA THR A 51 -8.88 4.76 -0.13
C THR A 51 -7.96 3.72 0.51
N CYS A 52 -8.30 2.43 0.41
CA CYS A 52 -7.54 1.34 1.01
C CYS A 52 -7.55 0.10 0.12
N ALA A 53 -6.39 -0.54 -0.03
CA ALA A 53 -6.24 -1.87 -0.61
C ALA A 53 -5.16 -2.65 0.13
N GLU A 54 -5.28 -3.96 0.17
CA GLU A 54 -4.31 -4.87 0.79
C GLU A 54 -3.89 -5.93 -0.21
N LEU A 55 -2.58 -6.17 -0.29
CA LEU A 55 -1.97 -7.17 -1.15
C LEU A 55 -1.32 -8.22 -0.24
N HIS A 56 -1.79 -9.46 -0.34
CA HIS A 56 -1.46 -10.54 0.58
C HIS A 56 -0.43 -11.48 -0.06
N SER A 57 0.67 -11.73 0.65
CA SER A 57 1.70 -12.71 0.33
C SER A 57 1.95 -13.65 1.52
N ASP A 58 2.71 -14.72 1.30
CA ASP A 58 3.07 -15.68 2.37
C ASP A 58 3.90 -15.04 3.49
N GLN A 59 4.64 -13.98 3.17
CA GLN A 59 5.50 -13.28 4.13
C GLN A 59 4.81 -12.13 4.86
N GLY A 60 3.68 -11.62 4.36
CA GLY A 60 2.94 -10.55 5.02
C GLY A 60 2.01 -9.80 4.08
N VAL A 61 1.56 -8.62 4.53
CA VAL A 61 0.58 -7.80 3.83
C VAL A 61 1.18 -6.45 3.45
N VAL A 62 0.98 -6.04 2.21
CA VAL A 62 1.18 -4.64 1.78
C VAL A 62 -0.14 -3.92 1.89
N CYS A 63 -0.26 -2.97 2.82
CA CYS A 63 -1.43 -2.09 2.91
C CYS A 63 -1.15 -0.79 2.16
N VAL A 64 -2.04 -0.41 1.25
CA VAL A 64 -1.96 0.82 0.47
C VAL A 64 -3.09 1.74 0.87
N LYS A 65 -2.76 2.99 1.21
CA LYS A 65 -3.74 4.03 1.56
C LYS A 65 -3.51 5.29 0.73
N LEU A 66 -4.55 6.10 0.57
CA LEU A 66 -4.44 7.37 -0.15
C LEU A 66 -4.19 8.56 0.80
N GLY A 67 -3.32 9.47 0.38
CA GLY A 67 -3.19 10.80 0.99
C GLY A 67 -4.48 11.62 0.81
N SER A 68 -4.94 12.26 1.89
CA SER A 68 -6.19 13.03 1.91
C SER A 68 -6.03 14.51 1.54
N GLN A 69 -4.81 15.06 1.69
CA GLN A 69 -4.51 16.48 1.46
C GLN A 69 -3.73 16.72 0.16
N ALA A 70 -2.99 15.72 -0.32
CA ALA A 70 -2.24 15.75 -1.56
C ALA A 70 -2.27 14.36 -2.22
N ARG A 71 -1.95 14.30 -3.52
CA ARG A 71 -1.92 13.04 -4.26
C ARG A 71 -0.63 12.27 -3.93
N TYR A 72 -0.76 11.21 -3.15
CA TYR A 72 0.28 10.22 -2.90
C TYR A 72 -0.34 8.94 -2.32
N PHE A 73 0.37 7.83 -2.46
CA PHE A 73 0.05 6.52 -1.96
C PHE A 73 0.98 6.21 -0.78
N MET A 74 0.39 5.95 0.38
CA MET A 74 1.08 5.44 1.56
C MET A 74 1.14 3.93 1.47
N ILE A 75 2.33 3.36 1.64
CA ILE A 75 2.59 1.93 1.66
C ILE A 75 2.99 1.56 3.09
N ASP A 76 2.26 0.64 3.72
CA ASP A 76 2.66 -0.01 4.96
C ASP A 76 2.96 -1.50 4.67
N LEU A 77 4.17 -1.96 4.96
CA LEU A 77 4.50 -3.39 4.96
C LEU A 77 4.25 -3.96 6.35
N ARG A 78 3.41 -5.00 6.43
CA ARG A 78 2.98 -5.60 7.69
C ARG A 78 3.34 -7.07 7.78
N VAL A 79 3.92 -7.47 8.91
CA VAL A 79 4.18 -8.86 9.26
C VAL A 79 3.63 -9.13 10.64
N ALA A 80 2.83 -10.18 10.78
CA ALA A 80 2.09 -10.48 12.02
C ALA A 80 1.28 -9.28 12.58
N GLY A 81 0.79 -8.41 11.70
CA GLY A 81 0.01 -7.21 12.05
C GLY A 81 0.83 -5.95 12.35
N GLU A 82 2.14 -6.08 12.57
CA GLU A 82 3.04 -4.97 12.87
C GLU A 82 3.60 -4.33 11.59
N ILE A 83 3.71 -3.00 11.57
CA ILE A 83 4.32 -2.27 10.44
C ILE A 83 5.84 -2.36 10.57
N ILE A 84 6.48 -3.08 9.66
CA ILE A 84 7.94 -3.28 9.64
C ILE A 84 8.66 -2.34 8.66
N ALA A 85 7.94 -1.79 7.69
CA ALA A 85 8.46 -0.77 6.79
C ALA A 85 7.31 0.07 6.22
N ARG A 86 7.61 1.30 5.80
CA ARG A 86 6.64 2.20 5.20
C ARG A 86 7.27 3.08 4.12
N GLY A 87 6.46 3.66 3.24
CA GLY A 87 6.93 4.65 2.28
C GLY A 87 5.78 5.36 1.58
N ASP A 88 6.10 6.49 0.96
CA ASP A 88 5.13 7.32 0.25
C ASP A 88 5.58 7.53 -1.21
N VAL A 89 4.67 7.32 -2.17
CA VAL A 89 4.95 7.50 -3.60
C VAL A 89 3.81 8.18 -4.33
N MET A 90 4.10 8.87 -5.44
CA MET A 90 3.06 9.50 -6.27
C MET A 90 2.58 8.61 -7.42
N ASP A 91 3.36 7.59 -7.78
CA ASP A 91 3.10 6.70 -8.90
C ASP A 91 2.57 5.35 -8.42
N LEU A 92 1.40 4.96 -8.93
CA LEU A 92 0.78 3.67 -8.63
C LEU A 92 1.62 2.49 -9.15
N ALA A 93 2.41 2.69 -10.21
CA ALA A 93 3.32 1.65 -10.69
C ALA A 93 4.42 1.34 -9.68
N GLN A 94 4.91 2.34 -8.93
CA GLN A 94 5.89 2.10 -7.85
C GLN A 94 5.26 1.31 -6.70
N VAL A 95 3.99 1.55 -6.37
CA VAL A 95 3.24 0.73 -5.40
C VAL A 95 3.17 -0.73 -5.86
N ALA A 96 2.80 -0.96 -7.12
CA ALA A 96 2.72 -2.30 -7.70
C ALA A 96 4.10 -3.00 -7.72
N GLN A 97 5.18 -2.27 -7.99
CA GLN A 97 6.54 -2.81 -7.96
C GLN A 97 6.99 -3.24 -6.56
N VAL A 98 6.70 -2.44 -5.53
CA VAL A 98 6.99 -2.81 -4.14
C VAL A 98 6.20 -4.06 -3.74
N ALA A 99 4.90 -4.08 -4.04
CA ALA A 99 4.06 -5.23 -3.72
C ALA A 99 4.49 -6.49 -4.48
N SER A 100 4.91 -6.37 -5.74
CA SER A 100 5.41 -7.52 -6.50
C SER A 100 6.75 -8.03 -5.99
N ALA A 101 7.66 -7.13 -5.61
CA ALA A 101 8.91 -7.51 -4.96
C ALA A 101 8.67 -8.21 -3.62
N TRP A 102 7.71 -7.74 -2.83
CA TRP A 102 7.28 -8.39 -1.59
C TRP A 102 6.60 -9.74 -1.85
N GLN A 103 5.78 -9.86 -2.89
CA GLN A 103 5.20 -11.14 -3.31
C GLN A 103 6.29 -12.14 -3.73
N ALA A 104 7.37 -11.67 -4.35
CA ALA A 104 8.49 -12.49 -4.79
C ALA A 104 9.47 -12.90 -3.66
N GLY A 105 9.20 -12.51 -2.41
CA GLY A 105 10.01 -12.94 -1.27
C GLY A 105 11.15 -12.00 -0.88
N LEU A 106 11.22 -10.77 -1.41
CA LEU A 106 12.28 -9.84 -1.02
C LEU A 106 12.16 -9.45 0.45
N THR A 107 13.31 -9.36 1.12
CA THR A 107 13.44 -8.89 2.50
C THR A 107 13.23 -7.37 2.59
N VAL A 108 12.97 -6.86 3.79
CA VAL A 108 12.86 -5.40 4.01
C VAL A 108 14.15 -4.68 3.61
N ALA A 109 15.32 -5.23 3.93
CA ALA A 109 16.60 -4.63 3.57
C ALA A 109 16.79 -4.53 2.04
N GLU A 110 16.39 -5.56 1.29
CA GLU A 110 16.44 -5.52 -0.17
C GLU A 110 15.41 -4.54 -0.75
N LEU A 111 14.22 -4.46 -0.15
CA LEU A 111 13.20 -3.49 -0.55
C LEU A 111 13.66 -2.05 -0.31
N THR A 112 14.21 -1.72 0.85
CA THR A 112 14.68 -0.35 1.15
C THR A 112 15.90 0.03 0.32
N ALA A 113 16.76 -0.94 -0.03
CA ALA A 113 17.86 -0.71 -0.98
C ALA A 113 17.35 -0.46 -2.42
N ARG A 114 16.31 -1.18 -2.84
CA ARG A 114 15.73 -1.07 -4.19
C ARG A 114 14.80 0.14 -4.35
N PHE A 115 14.08 0.51 -3.29
CA PHE A 115 13.07 1.55 -3.28
C PHE A 115 13.43 2.60 -2.21
N PRO A 116 14.18 3.65 -2.56
CA PRO A 116 14.72 4.61 -1.59
C PRO A 116 13.67 5.43 -0.82
N PHE A 117 12.41 5.39 -1.24
CA PHE A 117 11.28 5.99 -0.52
C PHE A 117 10.74 5.09 0.60
N MET A 118 11.19 3.84 0.69
CA MET A 118 10.83 2.90 1.74
C MET A 118 11.81 3.02 2.90
N GLU A 119 11.26 3.08 4.11
CA GLU A 119 11.98 3.14 5.37
C GLU A 119 11.62 1.94 6.23
N GLU A 120 12.63 1.26 6.76
CA GLU A 120 12.44 0.23 7.78
C GLU A 120 12.01 0.86 9.12
N MET A 121 10.93 0.34 9.69
CA MET A 121 10.50 0.69 11.02
C MET A 121 11.36 -0.06 12.03
N ARG A 122 12.35 0.62 12.57
CA ARG A 122 13.15 0.07 13.69
C ARG A 122 12.20 -0.30 14.82
N HIS A 123 12.04 -1.60 15.07
CA HIS A 123 11.53 -2.07 16.35
C HIS A 123 12.50 -1.59 17.42
N ARG A 124 12.08 -0.63 18.25
CA ARG A 124 12.70 -0.46 19.56
C ARG A 124 12.22 -1.67 20.38
N PRO A 125 13.09 -2.61 20.78
CA PRO A 125 12.67 -3.63 21.74
C PRO A 125 12.17 -2.90 22.99
N ALA A 126 11.01 -3.31 23.51
CA ALA A 126 10.56 -2.85 24.81
C ALA A 126 11.71 -3.05 25.81
N PRO A 127 12.03 -2.08 26.69
CA PRO A 127 13.08 -2.28 27.67
C PRO A 127 12.71 -3.53 28.47
N VAL A 128 13.60 -4.52 28.44
CA VAL A 128 13.46 -5.74 29.25
C VAL A 128 13.36 -5.27 30.68
N ALA A 129 12.19 -5.44 31.29
CA ALA A 129 12.03 -5.19 32.71
C ALA A 129 12.97 -6.15 33.43
N GLN A 130 14.11 -5.63 33.91
CA GLN A 130 14.96 -6.38 34.82
C GLN A 130 14.18 -6.52 36.12
N VAL A 131 13.60 -7.70 36.33
CA VAL A 131 13.09 -8.11 37.62
C VAL A 131 14.30 -8.27 38.53
N SER A 132 14.37 -7.44 39.57
CA SER A 132 15.33 -7.55 40.68
C SER A 132 14.96 -8.66 41.64
#